data_AF-L9W2K8-F1
#
_entry.id   AF-L9W2K8-F1
#
_cell.length_a   1.000
_cell.length_b   1.000
_cell.length_c   1.000
_cell.angle_alpha   90.00
_cell.angle_beta   90.00
_cell.angle_gamma   90.00
#
_symmetry.space_group_name_H-M   'P 1'
#
loop_
_entity.id
_entity.type
_entity.pdbx_description
1 polymer ?
#
loop_
_entity_poly.entity_id
_entity_poly.type
_entity_poly.pdbx_seq_one_letter_code
_entity_poly.pdbx_strand_id
1 'polypeptide(L)'
;MTPRIPTRIDDRERSRSAVRTRLEETTTRLERTESQLRDVTDRLDRTESQLQLLERTVHAVARQSDLSIGGPCDRCERSCLLITDGMMHCPACGYQRSI
;
A
#
# COMPACT_ATOMS: atom_id res chain seq x y z
N MET A 1 -52.86 -44.33 -8.84
CA MET A 1 -51.94 -43.18 -8.97
C MET A 1 -51.61 -42.69 -7.58
N THR A 2 -50.44 -43.02 -7.06
CA THR A 2 -49.97 -42.46 -5.77
C THR A 2 -49.49 -41.03 -5.98
N PRO A 3 -49.96 -40.07 -5.17
CA PRO A 3 -49.50 -38.69 -5.29
C PRO A 3 -48.04 -38.62 -4.84
N ARG A 4 -47.14 -38.21 -5.75
CA ARG A 4 -45.75 -37.91 -5.41
C ARG A 4 -45.74 -36.61 -4.60
N ILE A 5 -45.70 -36.73 -3.28
CA ILE A 5 -45.47 -35.59 -2.39
C ILE A 5 -44.00 -35.18 -2.60
N PRO A 6 -43.69 -33.99 -3.12
CA PRO A 6 -42.32 -33.49 -3.15
C PRO A 6 -41.90 -33.33 -1.70
N THR A 7 -40.95 -34.15 -1.27
CA THR A 7 -40.59 -34.26 0.14
C THR A 7 -39.80 -33.02 0.55
N ARG A 8 -40.32 -32.31 1.55
CA ARG A 8 -39.69 -31.19 2.29
C ARG A 8 -38.21 -31.42 2.70
N ILE A 9 -37.75 -32.67 2.61
CA ILE A 9 -36.39 -33.15 2.86
C ILE A 9 -35.49 -32.88 1.64
N ASP A 10 -35.95 -33.11 0.41
CA ASP A 10 -35.18 -32.84 -0.82
C ASP A 10 -34.87 -31.34 -0.97
N ASP A 11 -35.83 -30.47 -0.64
CA ASP A 11 -35.63 -29.02 -0.66
C ASP A 11 -34.57 -28.59 0.37
N ARG A 12 -34.54 -29.23 1.54
CA ARG A 12 -33.55 -28.97 2.59
C ARG A 12 -32.16 -29.47 2.18
N GLU A 13 -32.06 -30.62 1.52
CA GLU A 13 -30.80 -31.15 1.01
C GLU A 13 -30.24 -30.30 -0.12
N ARG A 14 -31.09 -29.87 -1.07
CA ARG A 14 -30.72 -28.93 -2.12
C ARG A 14 -30.26 -27.59 -1.54
N SER A 15 -30.97 -27.07 -0.54
CA SER A 15 -30.58 -25.84 0.16
C SER A 15 -29.25 -25.99 0.89
N ARG A 16 -29.03 -27.10 1.62
CA ARG A 16 -27.74 -27.41 2.25
C ARG A 16 -26.60 -27.50 1.26
N SER A 17 -26.82 -28.18 0.12
CA SER A 17 -25.82 -28.27 -0.95
C SER A 17 -25.46 -26.90 -1.49
N ALA A 18 -26.45 -26.04 -1.75
CA ALA A 18 -26.21 -24.69 -2.25
C ALA A 18 -25.45 -23.81 -1.24
N VAL A 19 -25.78 -23.91 0.05
CA VAL A 19 -25.04 -23.22 1.13
C VAL A 19 -23.60 -23.71 1.21
N ARG A 20 -23.36 -25.02 1.09
CA ARG A 20 -22.01 -25.59 1.09
C ARG A 20 -21.18 -25.07 -0.08
N THR A 21 -21.72 -25.08 -1.30
CA THR A 21 -21.02 -24.54 -2.48
C THR A 21 -20.69 -23.06 -2.32
N ARG A 22 -21.62 -22.26 -1.78
CA ARG A 22 -21.35 -20.85 -1.48
C ARG A 22 -20.24 -20.68 -0.44
N LEU A 23 -20.20 -21.53 0.59
CA LEU A 23 -19.14 -21.51 1.58
C LEU A 23 -17.78 -21.82 0.93
N GLU A 24 -17.71 -22.85 0.09
CA GLU A 24 -16.50 -23.21 -0.67
C GLU A 24 -16.04 -22.07 -1.59
N GLU A 25 -16.97 -21.40 -2.28
CA GLU A 25 -16.65 -20.23 -3.10
C GLU A 25 -16.12 -19.06 -2.26
N THR A 26 -16.75 -18.78 -1.11
CA THR A 26 -16.33 -17.69 -0.22
C THR A 26 -14.97 -17.95 0.42
N THR A 27 -14.70 -19.18 0.83
CA THR A 27 -13.39 -19.59 1.38
C THR A 27 -12.30 -19.43 0.31
N THR A 28 -12.54 -19.93 -0.90
CA THR A 28 -11.57 -19.75 -2.01
C THR A 28 -11.36 -18.28 -2.36
N ARG A 29 -12.38 -17.42 -2.23
CA ARG A 29 -12.24 -15.96 -2.43
C ARG A 29 -11.45 -15.30 -1.30
N LEU A 30 -11.64 -15.76 -0.06
CA LEU A 30 -10.90 -15.27 1.09
C LEU A 30 -9.41 -15.62 0.95
N GLU A 31 -9.08 -16.87 0.66
CA GLU A 31 -7.69 -17.33 0.48
C GLU A 31 -6.95 -16.53 -0.62
N ARG A 32 -7.64 -16.22 -1.72
CA ARG A 32 -7.08 -15.34 -2.77
C ARG A 32 -6.84 -13.93 -2.27
N THR A 33 -7.81 -13.35 -1.56
CA THR A 33 -7.68 -12.00 -1.00
C THR A 33 -6.53 -11.94 0.02
N GLU A 34 -6.41 -12.94 0.89
CA GLU A 34 -5.32 -13.05 1.86
C GLU A 34 -3.96 -13.16 1.16
N SER A 35 -3.88 -13.93 0.09
CA SER A 35 -2.65 -14.06 -0.71
C SER A 35 -2.28 -12.74 -1.39
N GLN A 36 -3.26 -12.01 -1.93
CA GLN A 36 -3.04 -10.69 -2.53
C GLN A 36 -2.60 -9.65 -1.51
N LEU A 37 -3.21 -9.65 -0.32
CA LEU A 37 -2.80 -8.76 0.77
C LEU A 37 -1.36 -9.03 1.18
N ARG A 38 -0.98 -10.31 1.30
CA ARG A 38 0.39 -10.70 1.64
C ARG A 38 1.40 -10.21 0.60
N ASP A 39 1.11 -10.36 -0.71
CA ASP A 39 1.96 -9.82 -1.77
C ASP A 39 2.11 -8.29 -1.70
N VAL A 40 1.01 -7.57 -1.48
CA VAL A 40 1.02 -6.11 -1.37
C VAL A 40 1.83 -5.67 -0.14
N THR A 41 1.66 -6.32 1.00
CA THR A 41 2.44 -6.05 2.22
C THR A 41 3.93 -6.29 1.98
N ASP A 42 4.30 -7.44 1.40
CA ASP A 42 5.71 -7.74 1.10
C ASP A 42 6.33 -6.71 0.14
N ARG A 43 5.56 -6.23 -0.84
CA ARG A 43 6.02 -5.18 -1.77
C ARG A 43 6.16 -3.83 -1.10
N LEU A 44 5.26 -3.50 -0.18
CA LEU A 44 5.33 -2.28 0.62
C LEU A 44 6.58 -2.29 1.50
N ASP A 45 6.81 -3.37 2.25
CA ASP A 45 7.98 -3.52 3.13
C ASP A 45 9.31 -3.37 2.37
N ARG A 46 9.41 -3.97 1.18
CA ARG A 46 10.58 -3.82 0.30
C ARG A 46 10.76 -2.38 -0.16
N THR A 47 9.68 -1.72 -0.54
CA THR A 47 9.71 -0.33 -1.02
C THR A 47 10.12 0.62 0.09
N GLU A 48 9.55 0.47 1.29
CA GLU A 48 9.90 1.26 2.47
C GLU A 48 11.36 1.06 2.87
N SER A 49 11.85 -0.18 2.85
CA SER A 49 13.26 -0.49 3.11
C SER A 49 14.19 0.18 2.11
N GLN A 50 13.82 0.18 0.83
CA GLN A 50 14.59 0.85 -0.23
C GLN A 50 14.58 2.38 -0.06
N LEU A 51 13.43 2.96 0.30
CA LEU A 51 13.31 4.39 0.58
C LEU A 51 14.19 4.81 1.75
N GLN A 52 14.21 4.05 2.85
CA GLN A 52 15.10 4.31 3.99
C GLN A 52 16.58 4.24 3.60
N LEU A 53 16.97 3.27 2.76
CA LEU A 53 18.34 3.18 2.26
C LEU A 53 18.72 4.40 1.41
N LEU A 54 17.83 4.83 0.52
CA LEU A 54 18.02 6.02 -0.31
C LEU A 54 18.10 7.28 0.55
N GLU A 55 17.21 7.45 1.53
CA GLU A 55 17.21 8.58 2.47
C GLU A 55 18.54 8.66 3.23
N ARG A 56 19.03 7.54 3.79
CA ARG A 56 20.34 7.48 4.47
C ARG A 56 21.48 7.86 3.53
N THR A 57 21.46 7.35 2.30
CA THR A 57 22.50 7.63 1.30
C THR A 57 22.49 9.10 0.89
N VAL A 58 21.30 9.65 0.64
CA VAL A 58 21.11 11.07 0.28
C VAL A 58 21.57 11.98 1.41
N HIS A 59 21.25 11.67 2.67
CA HIS A 59 21.78 12.42 3.81
C HIS A 59 23.30 12.32 3.95
N ALA A 60 23.89 11.15 3.69
CA ALA A 60 25.34 10.99 3.70
C ALA A 60 26.01 11.84 2.62
N VAL A 61 25.46 11.85 1.40
CA VAL A 61 25.96 12.68 0.29
C VAL A 61 25.79 14.17 0.57
N ALA A 62 24.65 14.58 1.13
CA ALA A 62 24.40 15.97 1.50
C ALA A 62 25.45 16.45 2.51
N ARG A 63 25.71 15.66 3.56
CA ARG A 63 26.76 15.96 4.56
C ARG A 63 28.16 16.04 3.95
N GLN A 64 28.49 15.17 2.99
CA GLN A 64 29.77 15.25 2.28
C GLN A 64 29.92 16.49 1.41
N SER A 65 28.81 17.16 1.09
CA SER A 65 28.76 18.35 0.23
C SER A 65 28.48 19.63 1.04
N ASP A 66 28.55 19.59 2.36
CA ASP A 66 28.16 20.69 3.27
C ASP A 66 26.71 21.20 3.08
N LEU A 67 25.84 20.32 2.57
CA LEU A 67 24.42 20.59 2.36
C LEU A 67 23.57 19.93 3.46
N SER A 68 22.51 20.60 3.87
CA SER A 68 21.45 20.01 4.69
C SER A 68 20.15 19.90 3.89
N ILE A 69 19.35 18.87 4.14
CA ILE A 69 18.06 18.66 3.49
C ILE A 69 16.98 18.93 4.52
N GLY A 70 16.09 19.87 4.21
CA GLY A 70 14.91 20.20 4.99
C GLY A 70 13.69 19.37 4.59
N GLY A 71 12.52 19.78 5.07
CA GLY A 71 11.25 19.16 4.72
C GLY A 71 10.84 19.36 3.25
N PRO A 72 9.69 18.80 2.84
CA PRO A 72 9.10 19.04 1.54
C PRO A 72 8.81 20.54 1.33
N CYS A 73 8.91 21.00 0.08
CA CYS A 73 8.62 22.39 -0.24
C CYS A 73 7.10 22.66 -0.21
N ASP A 74 6.64 23.49 0.73
CA ASP A 74 5.23 23.91 0.87
C ASP A 74 4.63 24.62 -0.35
N ARG A 75 5.47 25.03 -1.31
CA ARG A 75 5.02 25.75 -2.52
C ARG A 75 4.66 24.81 -3.66
N CYS A 76 5.34 23.67 -3.78
CA CYS A 76 5.16 22.79 -4.94
C CYS A 76 5.11 21.31 -4.60
N GLU A 77 5.54 20.89 -3.40
CA GLU A 77 5.54 19.50 -2.91
C GLU A 77 6.32 18.50 -3.78
N ARG A 78 7.09 18.99 -4.76
CA ARG A 78 7.83 18.18 -5.73
C ARG A 78 9.28 17.89 -5.34
N SER A 79 9.81 18.59 -4.34
CA SER A 79 11.17 18.37 -3.83
C SER A 79 11.30 18.80 -2.38
N CYS A 80 12.28 18.23 -1.68
CA CYS A 80 12.72 18.74 -0.38
C CYS A 80 13.50 20.04 -0.55
N LEU A 81 13.46 20.90 0.46
CA LEU A 81 14.27 22.10 0.52
C LEU A 81 15.74 21.73 0.76
N LEU A 82 16.64 22.37 0.04
CA LEU A 82 18.07 22.28 0.23
C LEU A 82 18.56 23.50 1.01
N ILE A 83 19.40 23.26 2.01
CA ILE A 83 19.90 24.27 2.93
C ILE A 83 21.41 24.36 2.77
N THR A 84 21.89 25.54 2.40
CA THR A 84 23.31 25.88 2.23
C THR A 84 23.52 27.35 2.53
N ASP A 85 24.63 27.71 3.19
CA ASP A 85 25.01 29.12 3.41
C ASP A 85 23.93 29.99 4.06
N GLY A 86 23.15 29.43 4.98
CA GLY A 86 22.03 30.13 5.62
C GLY A 86 20.83 30.39 4.71
N MET A 87 20.74 29.73 3.56
CA MET A 87 19.65 29.85 2.59
C MET A 87 18.96 28.50 2.41
N MET A 88 17.63 28.49 2.52
CA MET A 88 16.78 27.41 2.03
C MET A 88 16.40 27.68 0.59
N HIS A 89 16.54 26.69 -0.29
CA HIS A 89 16.07 26.78 -1.66
C HIS A 89 15.40 25.48 -2.13
N CYS A 90 14.42 25.61 -3.02
CA CYS A 90 13.72 24.52 -3.65
C CYS A 90 14.24 24.33 -5.08
N PRO A 91 14.87 23.19 -5.41
CA PRO A 91 15.40 22.96 -6.76
C PRO A 91 14.29 22.80 -7.81
N ALA A 92 13.06 22.47 -7.42
CA ALA A 92 11.96 22.24 -8.37
C ALA A 92 11.24 23.52 -8.82
N CYS A 93 11.01 24.48 -7.91
CA CYS A 93 10.21 25.67 -8.20
C CYS A 93 10.95 27.01 -7.99
N GLY A 94 12.22 26.95 -7.60
CA GLY A 94 13.04 28.14 -7.35
C GLY A 94 12.62 28.96 -6.12
N TYR A 95 11.76 28.42 -5.26
CA TYR A 95 11.51 29.04 -3.95
C TYR A 95 12.83 29.18 -3.20
N GLN A 96 13.09 30.33 -2.61
CA GLN A 96 14.30 30.58 -1.83
C GLN A 96 13.99 31.53 -0.68
N ARG A 97 14.60 31.29 0.48
CA ARG A 97 14.44 32.09 1.70
C ARG A 97 15.68 32.00 2.57
N SER A 98 16.08 33.11 3.20
CA SER A 98 17.12 33.10 4.24
C SER A 98 16.61 32.51 5.55
N ILE A 99 17.49 31.80 6.26
CA ILE A 99 17.24 31.20 7.58
C ILE A 99 17.61 32.20 8.67
#